data_AF-A0A6L7QFM2-F1
#
_entry.id   AF-A0A6L7QFM2-F1
#
_cell.length_a   1.000
_cell.length_b   1.000
_cell.length_c   1.000
_cell.angle_alpha   90.00
_cell.angle_beta   90.00
_cell.angle_gamma   90.00
#
_symmetry.space_group_name_H-M   'P 1'
#
loop_
_entity.id
_entity.type
_entity.pdbx_description
1 polymer ?
#
loop_
_entity_poly.entity_id
_entity_poly.type
_entity_poly.pdbx_seq_one_letter_code
_entity_poly.pdbx_strand_id
1 'polypeptide(L)'
;MAYPQFDRVPNHYAGPTIQRVKDYRLKNGKRSLSPTLLQIGQLQVLIPRHFGFCFGVERAIHMAFSALKENPDRNTYLVSEIIHNPLVNNDLKKQGVRFIYDSEGDRQVSEEEMSSDDIALIPAFGTTMQIEESLRQSGIDIDSEEYREDYDTTCPFVSKVWKRGEELGRQGYTIIIHGKYNHEETQATHSHTEEHTKTLVVLDAAEAEKVAAYITGALPLADFERAFAGKSSEGFDPQKDLERVAVVNQTT
;
A
#
# COMPACT_ATOMS: atom_id res chain seq x y z
N MET A 1 7.02 17.46 7.39
CA MET A 1 6.61 17.10 8.77
C MET A 1 7.37 15.83 9.13
N ALA A 2 8.26 15.92 10.13
CA ALA A 2 8.91 14.74 10.67
C ALA A 2 7.91 14.10 11.60
N TYR A 3 7.31 12.97 11.19
CA TYR A 3 6.51 12.15 12.08
C TYR A 3 7.37 11.86 13.32
N PRO A 4 6.88 12.09 14.55
CA PRO A 4 7.60 11.68 15.75
C PRO A 4 7.96 10.21 15.56
N GLN A 5 9.21 9.88 15.88
CA GLN A 5 9.72 8.53 15.75
C GLN A 5 8.78 7.62 16.55
N PHE A 6 7.92 6.87 15.85
CA PHE A 6 7.09 5.85 16.49
C PHE A 6 8.05 5.02 17.33
N ASP A 7 7.81 5.02 18.64
CA ASP A 7 8.64 4.24 19.55
C ASP A 7 8.66 2.83 18.99
N ARG A 8 9.89 2.38 18.74
CA ARG A 8 10.28 1.29 17.85
C ARG A 8 9.21 0.19 17.83
N VAL A 9 8.81 -0.24 16.62
CA VAL A 9 8.07 -1.49 16.35
C VAL A 9 8.36 -2.51 17.44
N PRO A 10 7.34 -3.21 18.01
CA PRO A 10 7.50 -4.06 19.18
C PRO A 10 8.84 -4.78 19.17
N ASN A 11 9.63 -4.57 20.23
CA ASN A 11 11.09 -4.80 20.26
C ASN A 11 11.53 -6.21 19.81
N HIS A 12 10.62 -7.18 19.73
CA HIS A 12 10.90 -8.52 19.20
C HIS A 12 11.06 -8.56 17.66
N TYR A 13 10.49 -7.62 16.90
CA TYR A 13 10.75 -7.52 15.45
C TYR A 13 12.09 -6.85 15.14
N ALA A 14 12.58 -6.01 16.06
CA ALA A 14 13.87 -5.35 15.94
C ALA A 14 14.98 -6.21 16.55
N GLY A 15 15.69 -6.97 15.71
CA GLY A 15 16.84 -7.76 16.18
C GLY A 15 17.93 -6.88 16.84
N PRO A 16 18.50 -7.27 18.00
CA PRO A 16 19.43 -6.42 18.76
C PRO A 16 20.70 -6.08 17.98
N THR A 17 21.19 -7.00 17.15
CA THR A 17 22.34 -6.77 16.26
C THR A 17 22.03 -5.73 15.19
N ILE A 18 20.84 -5.82 14.58
CA ILE A 18 20.37 -4.88 13.54
C ILE A 18 20.24 -3.48 14.13
N GLN A 19 19.69 -3.34 15.34
CA GLN A 19 19.57 -2.05 15.99
C GLN A 19 20.95 -1.43 16.28
N ARG A 20 21.92 -2.21 16.77
CA ARG A 20 23.29 -1.73 16.98
C ARG A 20 23.93 -1.23 15.68
N VAL A 21 23.69 -1.92 14.56
CA VAL A 21 24.18 -1.48 13.24
C VAL A 21 23.50 -0.17 12.81
N LYS A 22 22.18 -0.04 12.98
CA LYS A 22 21.43 1.21 12.71
C LYS A 22 21.97 2.37 13.56
N ASP A 23 22.14 2.18 14.86
CA ASP A 23 22.65 3.18 15.81
C ASP A 23 24.09 3.59 15.49
N TYR A 24 24.95 2.64 15.12
CA TYR A 24 26.31 2.90 14.65
C TYR A 24 26.31 3.79 13.41
N ARG A 25 25.47 3.50 12.41
CA ARG A 25 25.38 4.29 11.17
C ARG A 25 24.88 5.71 11.42
N LEU A 26 23.89 5.89 12.32
CA LEU A 26 23.37 7.21 12.67
C LEU A 26 24.49 8.14 13.20
N LYS A 27 25.45 7.58 13.94
CA LYS A 27 26.59 8.32 14.51
C LYS A 27 27.77 8.48 13.53
N ASN A 28 28.07 7.45 12.72
CA ASN A 28 29.34 7.36 11.97
C ASN A 28 29.19 7.53 10.45
N GLY A 29 27.99 7.78 9.94
CA GLY A 29 27.81 7.83 8.49
C GLY A 29 26.36 8.00 8.04
N LYS A 30 25.60 8.88 8.68
CA LYS A 30 24.15 9.06 8.41
C LYS A 30 23.82 9.26 6.93
N ARG A 31 24.74 9.87 6.16
CA ARG A 31 24.59 10.13 4.72
C ARG A 31 25.36 9.17 3.81
N SER A 32 26.19 8.26 4.35
CA SER A 32 26.99 7.31 3.54
C SER A 32 26.11 6.25 2.88
N LEU A 33 26.19 6.08 1.55
CA LEU A 33 25.45 5.05 0.78
C LEU A 33 26.09 3.66 0.88
N SER A 34 27.34 3.58 1.33
CA SER A 34 28.09 2.32 1.41
C SER A 34 27.47 1.35 2.42
N PRO A 35 27.58 0.03 2.17
CA PRO A 35 27.21 -0.99 3.15
C PRO A 35 28.06 -0.86 4.42
N THR A 36 27.52 -1.28 5.56
CA THR A 36 28.29 -1.43 6.80
C THR A 36 29.04 -2.76 6.76
N LEU A 37 30.36 -2.72 6.91
CA LEU A 37 31.16 -3.92 7.11
C LEU A 37 31.12 -4.33 8.58
N LEU A 38 30.65 -5.55 8.85
CA LEU A 38 30.75 -6.22 10.14
C LEU A 38 31.82 -7.32 10.04
N GLN A 39 32.91 -7.19 10.80
CA GLN A 39 33.98 -8.19 10.87
C GLN A 39 33.75 -9.11 12.08
N ILE A 40 33.67 -10.42 11.85
CA ILE A 40 33.54 -11.45 12.89
C ILE A 40 34.69 -12.47 12.71
N GLY A 41 35.78 -12.30 13.45
CA GLY A 41 36.99 -13.11 13.23
C GLY A 41 37.49 -12.93 11.80
N GLN A 42 37.53 -14.01 11.00
CA GLN A 42 37.88 -13.97 9.58
C GLN A 42 36.68 -13.74 8.64
N LEU A 43 35.43 -13.80 9.15
CA LEU A 43 34.23 -13.58 8.36
C LEU A 43 33.94 -12.09 8.19
N GLN A 44 33.60 -11.70 6.96
CA GLN A 44 33.10 -10.37 6.62
C GLN A 44 31.63 -10.45 6.22
N VAL A 45 30.79 -9.64 6.88
CA VAL A 45 29.37 -9.48 6.54
C VAL A 45 29.14 -8.04 6.09
N LEU A 46 28.68 -7.87 4.86
CA LEU A 46 28.30 -6.57 4.32
C LEU A 46 26.80 -6.37 4.51
N ILE A 47 26.44 -5.40 5.35
CA ILE A 47 25.04 -5.06 5.63
C ILE A 47 24.66 -3.87 4.75
N PRO A 48 23.64 -3.98 3.88
CA PRO A 48 23.18 -2.86 3.06
C PRO A 48 22.88 -1.61 3.89
N ARG A 49 22.95 -0.43 3.28
CA ARG A 49 22.56 0.81 3.96
C ARG A 49 21.11 0.77 4.45
N HIS A 50 20.23 0.35 3.56
CA HIS A 50 18.79 0.31 3.77
C HIS A 50 18.39 -1.15 3.95
N PHE A 51 17.83 -1.48 5.11
CA PHE A 51 17.43 -2.84 5.46
C PHE A 51 16.41 -2.79 6.60
N GLY A 52 15.58 -3.83 6.67
CA GLY A 52 14.48 -3.93 7.63
C GLY A 52 13.28 -3.08 7.23
N PHE A 53 12.42 -2.80 8.22
CA PHE A 53 11.17 -2.07 7.98
C PHE A 53 11.41 -0.61 7.61
N CYS A 54 10.62 -0.14 6.64
CA CYS A 54 10.54 1.27 6.29
C CYS A 54 9.56 1.97 7.24
N PHE A 55 9.57 3.31 7.22
CA PHE A 55 8.67 4.12 8.04
C PHE A 55 7.19 3.70 7.96
N GLY A 56 6.67 3.45 6.75
CA GLY A 56 5.27 3.06 6.55
C GLY A 56 4.92 1.74 7.24
N VAL A 57 5.81 0.74 7.11
CA VAL A 57 5.67 -0.55 7.78
C VAL A 57 5.78 -0.40 9.29
N GLU A 58 6.77 0.36 9.79
CA GLU A 58 6.93 0.57 11.23
C GLU A 58 5.68 1.25 11.83
N ARG A 59 5.12 2.26 11.15
CA ARG A 59 3.87 2.92 11.53
C ARG A 59 2.70 1.93 11.57
N ALA A 60 2.49 1.16 10.50
CA ALA A 60 1.35 0.26 10.41
C ALA A 60 1.36 -0.82 11.49
N ILE A 61 2.53 -1.41 11.76
CA ILE A 61 2.68 -2.38 12.84
C ILE A 61 2.40 -1.71 14.20
N HIS A 62 2.95 -0.52 14.44
CA HIS A 62 2.72 0.19 15.70
C HIS A 62 1.23 0.47 15.92
N MET A 63 0.55 1.05 14.92
CA MET A 63 -0.88 1.34 15.00
C MET A 63 -1.73 0.09 15.26
N ALA A 64 -1.46 -1.00 14.54
CA ALA A 64 -2.21 -2.24 14.73
C ALA A 64 -2.09 -2.80 16.16
N PHE A 65 -0.88 -2.82 16.74
CA PHE A 65 -0.69 -3.29 18.12
C PHE A 65 -1.18 -2.27 19.18
N SER A 66 -1.12 -0.97 18.90
CA SER A 66 -1.73 0.06 19.76
C SER A 66 -3.24 -0.10 19.81
N ALA A 67 -3.90 -0.25 18.65
CA ALA A 67 -5.34 -0.46 18.56
C ALA A 67 -5.79 -1.64 19.44
N LEU A 68 -5.10 -2.79 19.35
CA LEU A 68 -5.37 -3.96 20.20
C LEU A 68 -5.17 -3.71 21.69
N LYS A 69 -4.10 -2.98 22.05
CA LYS A 69 -3.77 -2.71 23.45
C LYS A 69 -4.74 -1.72 24.10
N GLU A 70 -5.16 -0.72 23.33
CA GLU A 70 -6.03 0.37 23.79
C GLU A 70 -7.50 -0.05 23.80
N ASN A 71 -7.86 -1.07 23.00
CA ASN A 71 -9.22 -1.58 22.87
C ASN A 71 -9.31 -3.09 23.15
N PRO A 72 -8.94 -3.56 24.36
CA PRO A 72 -8.87 -5.00 24.66
C PRO A 72 -10.22 -5.73 24.62
N ASP A 73 -11.33 -4.99 24.74
CA ASP A 73 -12.68 -5.54 24.81
C ASP A 73 -13.45 -5.47 23.46
N ARG A 74 -12.85 -4.88 22.41
CA ARG A 74 -13.47 -4.73 21.08
C ARG A 74 -12.96 -5.80 20.12
N ASN A 75 -13.83 -6.33 19.24
CA ASN A 75 -13.32 -7.20 18.18
C ASN A 75 -12.50 -6.38 17.20
N THR A 76 -11.33 -6.89 16.85
CA THR A 76 -10.45 -6.25 15.87
C THR A 76 -10.36 -7.10 14.62
N TYR A 77 -10.67 -6.47 13.51
CA TYR A 77 -10.59 -6.99 12.17
C TYR A 77 -9.48 -6.27 11.41
N LEU A 78 -8.95 -6.93 10.40
CA LEU A 78 -7.99 -6.38 9.47
C LEU A 78 -8.49 -6.69 8.07
N VAL A 79 -8.54 -5.68 7.19
CA VAL A 79 -9.11 -5.85 5.84
C VAL A 79 -8.45 -7.01 5.12
N SER A 80 -7.12 -7.03 5.04
CA SER A 80 -6.34 -8.16 4.51
C SER A 80 -5.06 -8.36 5.33
N GLU A 81 -3.89 -8.53 4.73
CA GLU A 81 -2.63 -8.52 5.47
C GLU A 81 -2.22 -7.11 5.87
N ILE A 82 -1.67 -6.90 7.08
CA ILE A 82 -1.25 -5.55 7.51
C ILE A 82 -0.10 -5.06 6.62
N ILE A 83 0.78 -6.01 6.28
CA ILE A 83 1.90 -5.98 5.35
C ILE A 83 2.12 -7.42 4.85
N HIS A 84 2.83 -7.59 3.73
CA HIS A 84 3.26 -8.92 3.25
C HIS A 84 4.39 -9.53 4.08
N ASN A 85 4.12 -9.80 5.37
CA ASN A 85 5.01 -10.47 6.30
C ASN A 85 4.21 -11.48 7.13
N PRO A 86 4.32 -12.79 6.80
CA PRO A 86 3.56 -13.83 7.49
C PRO A 86 3.81 -13.88 9.00
N LEU A 87 5.00 -13.51 9.49
CA LEU A 87 5.29 -13.51 10.92
C LEU A 87 4.44 -12.46 11.65
N VAL A 88 4.39 -11.24 11.12
CA VAL A 88 3.58 -10.15 11.69
C VAL A 88 2.10 -10.48 11.64
N ASN A 89 1.60 -10.95 10.49
CA ASN A 89 0.19 -11.34 10.35
C ASN A 89 -0.19 -12.48 11.31
N ASN A 90 0.69 -13.47 11.49
CA ASN A 90 0.43 -14.57 12.43
C ASN A 90 0.42 -14.10 13.89
N ASP A 91 1.25 -13.12 14.25
CA ASP A 91 1.26 -12.58 15.60
C ASP A 91 0.00 -11.73 15.89
N LEU A 92 -0.52 -11.00 14.90
CA LEU A 92 -1.84 -10.35 15.00
C LEU A 92 -2.97 -11.38 15.14
N LYS A 93 -2.96 -12.46 14.33
CA LYS A 93 -3.94 -13.57 14.44
C LYS A 93 -3.93 -14.21 15.82
N LYS A 94 -2.75 -14.46 16.40
CA LYS A 94 -2.60 -15.02 17.76
C LYS A 94 -3.16 -14.08 18.84
N GLN A 95 -3.23 -12.78 18.57
CA GLN A 95 -3.85 -11.79 19.46
C GLN A 95 -5.35 -11.61 19.21
N GLY A 96 -5.96 -12.44 18.36
CA GLY A 96 -7.41 -12.45 18.13
C GLY A 96 -7.86 -11.65 16.91
N VAL A 97 -6.95 -11.06 16.12
CA VAL A 97 -7.31 -10.33 14.89
C VAL A 97 -7.87 -11.30 13.84
N ARG A 98 -9.07 -10.98 13.32
CA ARG A 98 -9.70 -11.69 12.20
C ARG A 98 -9.48 -10.93 10.88
N PHE A 99 -9.36 -11.66 9.79
CA PHE A 99 -9.10 -11.08 8.46
C PHE A 99 -10.41 -11.03 7.70
N ILE A 100 -10.79 -9.87 7.17
CA ILE A 100 -12.07 -9.67 6.49
C ILE A 100 -12.03 -10.30 5.10
N TYR A 101 -10.91 -10.14 4.38
CA TYR A 101 -10.68 -10.72 3.06
C TYR A 101 -9.45 -11.63 3.09
N ASP A 102 -9.45 -12.68 2.27
CA ASP A 102 -8.27 -13.52 2.04
C ASP A 102 -7.39 -13.00 0.90
N SER A 103 -6.35 -13.76 0.53
CA SER A 103 -5.41 -13.35 -0.52
C SER A 103 -6.00 -13.35 -1.93
N GLU A 104 -7.13 -14.02 -2.14
CA GLU A 104 -7.84 -14.04 -3.42
C GLU A 104 -8.90 -12.93 -3.50
N GLY A 105 -9.10 -12.17 -2.42
CA GLY A 105 -10.10 -11.11 -2.33
C GLY A 105 -11.48 -11.59 -1.90
N ASP A 106 -11.61 -12.84 -1.43
CA ASP A 106 -12.88 -13.38 -0.96
C ASP A 106 -13.14 -12.94 0.48
N ARG A 107 -14.33 -12.38 0.72
CA ARG A 107 -14.75 -11.93 2.05
C ARG A 107 -15.04 -13.12 2.97
N GLN A 108 -14.34 -13.19 4.09
CA GLN A 108 -14.37 -14.27 5.10
C GLN A 108 -15.23 -13.94 6.33
N VAL A 109 -15.56 -12.66 6.53
CA VAL A 109 -16.38 -12.17 7.65
C VAL A 109 -17.59 -11.47 7.07
N SER A 110 -18.81 -11.92 7.37
CA SER A 110 -20.00 -11.28 6.78
C SER A 110 -20.17 -9.84 7.29
N GLU A 111 -20.93 -9.01 6.57
CA GLU A 111 -21.19 -7.62 6.99
C GLU A 111 -21.99 -7.58 8.30
N GLU A 112 -22.88 -8.55 8.51
CA GLU A 112 -23.72 -8.66 9.72
C GLU A 112 -22.99 -9.17 10.96
N GLU A 113 -21.79 -9.74 10.81
CA GLU A 113 -20.92 -10.14 11.92
C GLU A 113 -20.19 -8.95 12.57
N MET A 114 -20.22 -7.79 11.92
CA MET A 114 -19.51 -6.58 12.33
C MET A 114 -20.51 -5.49 12.77
N SER A 115 -20.04 -4.58 13.60
CA SER A 115 -20.81 -3.48 14.15
C SER A 115 -19.96 -2.23 14.34
N SER A 116 -20.60 -1.10 14.65
CA SER A 116 -19.91 0.17 14.95
C SER A 116 -18.98 0.11 16.16
N ASP A 117 -19.18 -0.87 17.05
CA ASP A 117 -18.33 -1.08 18.22
C ASP A 117 -17.06 -1.88 17.88
N ASP A 118 -16.93 -2.42 16.68
CA ASP A 118 -15.75 -3.17 16.25
C ASP A 118 -14.68 -2.24 15.64
N ILE A 119 -13.47 -2.75 15.49
CA ILE A 119 -12.36 -2.06 14.83
C ILE A 119 -12.06 -2.78 13.53
N ALA A 120 -11.97 -2.06 12.42
CA ALA A 120 -11.43 -2.59 11.16
C ALA A 120 -10.17 -1.80 10.80
N LEU A 121 -9.03 -2.46 10.75
CA LEU A 121 -7.76 -1.86 10.35
C LEU A 121 -7.63 -1.89 8.81
N ILE A 122 -7.31 -0.74 8.20
CA ILE A 122 -6.91 -0.66 6.78
C ILE A 122 -5.39 -0.90 6.70
N PRO A 123 -4.89 -1.74 5.78
CA PRO A 123 -3.49 -2.13 5.71
C PRO A 123 -2.56 -1.03 5.19
N ALA A 124 -1.25 -1.25 5.29
CA ALA A 124 -0.25 -0.22 4.96
C ALA A 124 -0.24 0.22 3.49
N PHE A 125 -0.73 -0.63 2.59
CA PHE A 125 -0.86 -0.35 1.15
C PHE A 125 -2.23 0.25 0.78
N GLY A 126 -3.10 0.48 1.77
CA GLY A 126 -4.44 1.00 1.55
C GLY A 126 -5.45 -0.06 1.14
N THR A 127 -6.65 0.38 0.78
CA THR A 127 -7.72 -0.48 0.28
C THR A 127 -8.51 0.24 -0.82
N THR A 128 -9.30 -0.51 -1.59
CA THR A 128 -10.14 0.04 -2.66
C THR A 128 -11.37 0.76 -2.11
N MET A 129 -11.94 1.67 -2.88
CA MET A 129 -13.21 2.35 -2.56
C MET A 129 -14.36 1.36 -2.37
N GLN A 130 -14.35 0.25 -3.12
CA GLN A 130 -15.33 -0.83 -3.00
C GLN A 130 -15.24 -1.54 -1.64
N ILE A 131 -14.02 -1.80 -1.15
CA ILE A 131 -13.83 -2.38 0.19
C ILE A 131 -14.17 -1.36 1.28
N GLU A 132 -13.80 -0.09 1.10
CA GLU A 132 -14.22 0.99 2.01
C GLU A 132 -15.75 1.04 2.14
N GLU A 133 -16.48 0.94 1.04
CA GLU A 133 -17.94 0.90 1.05
C GLU A 133 -18.49 -0.34 1.77
N SER A 134 -17.87 -1.50 1.56
CA SER A 134 -18.26 -2.72 2.28
C SER A 134 -17.96 -2.64 3.79
N LEU A 135 -16.99 -1.83 4.23
CA LEU A 135 -16.79 -1.51 5.66
C LEU A 135 -17.89 -0.57 6.19
N ARG A 136 -18.32 0.44 5.41
CA ARG A 136 -19.46 1.30 5.78
C ARG A 136 -20.73 0.48 5.96
N GLN A 137 -20.98 -0.45 5.05
CA GLN A 137 -22.14 -1.37 5.11
C GLN A 137 -22.08 -2.30 6.33
N SER A 138 -20.88 -2.61 6.81
CA SER A 138 -20.63 -3.33 8.06
C SER A 138 -20.78 -2.47 9.32
N GLY A 139 -21.17 -1.19 9.19
CA GLY A 139 -21.36 -0.26 10.31
C GLY A 139 -20.10 0.41 10.82
N ILE A 140 -18.95 0.27 10.14
CA ILE A 140 -17.68 0.90 10.53
C ILE A 140 -17.64 2.35 10.06
N ASP A 141 -17.38 3.29 10.97
CA ASP A 141 -17.29 4.73 10.69
C ASP A 141 -15.92 5.11 10.10
N ILE A 142 -15.67 4.67 8.87
CA ILE A 142 -14.39 4.89 8.20
C ILE A 142 -14.15 6.34 7.77
N ASP A 143 -15.16 7.19 7.80
CA ASP A 143 -15.06 8.58 7.33
C ASP A 143 -14.72 9.56 8.47
N SER A 144 -14.83 9.12 9.73
CA SER A 144 -14.42 9.90 10.89
C SER A 144 -12.90 10.15 10.92
N GLU A 145 -12.51 11.34 11.36
CA GLU A 145 -11.09 11.70 11.54
C GLU A 145 -10.41 10.78 12.57
N GLU A 146 -11.12 10.47 13.66
CA GLU A 146 -10.65 9.53 14.70
C GLU A 146 -10.33 8.15 14.12
N TYR A 147 -11.22 7.59 13.28
CA TYR A 147 -10.94 6.32 12.62
C TYR A 147 -9.70 6.39 11.71
N ARG A 148 -9.60 7.44 10.90
CA ARG A 148 -8.48 7.59 9.94
C ARG A 148 -7.15 7.81 10.65
N GLU A 149 -7.15 8.41 11.83
CA GLU A 149 -5.94 8.59 12.64
C GLU A 149 -5.48 7.29 13.30
N ASP A 150 -6.41 6.51 13.87
CA ASP A 150 -6.09 5.37 14.72
C ASP A 150 -6.07 4.02 14.00
N TYR A 151 -6.90 3.85 12.97
CA TYR A 151 -7.17 2.55 12.34
C TYR A 151 -6.84 2.49 10.84
N ASP A 152 -6.67 3.64 10.17
CA ASP A 152 -6.15 3.68 8.80
C ASP A 152 -4.61 3.69 8.78
N THR A 153 -4.05 2.48 8.61
CA THR A 153 -2.60 2.30 8.61
C THR A 153 -1.94 2.61 7.26
N THR A 154 -2.71 3.04 6.25
CA THR A 154 -2.21 3.38 4.92
C THR A 154 -0.97 4.26 5.00
N CYS A 155 0.09 3.87 4.31
CA CYS A 155 1.33 4.59 4.31
C CYS A 155 1.12 6.00 3.74
N PRO A 156 1.56 7.08 4.41
CA PRO A 156 1.43 8.44 3.88
C PRO A 156 2.11 8.67 2.53
N PHE A 157 3.06 7.80 2.13
CA PHE A 157 3.66 7.84 0.80
C PHE A 157 2.76 7.22 -0.27
N VAL A 158 1.93 6.22 0.08
CA VAL A 158 0.92 5.63 -0.81
C VAL A 158 -0.22 6.62 -1.03
N SER A 159 -0.81 7.15 0.04
CA SER A 159 -1.90 8.14 -0.08
C SER A 159 -1.47 9.44 -0.77
N LYS A 160 -0.17 9.79 -0.72
CA LYS A 160 0.39 10.89 -1.50
C LYS A 160 0.35 10.62 -3.01
N VAL A 161 0.51 9.37 -3.45
CA VAL A 161 0.36 8.99 -4.86
C VAL A 161 -1.08 9.22 -5.30
N TRP A 162 -2.07 8.80 -4.50
CA TRP A 162 -3.49 8.99 -4.79
C TRP A 162 -3.84 10.47 -4.94
N LYS A 163 -3.46 11.30 -3.95
CA LYS A 163 -3.66 12.76 -3.99
C LYS A 163 -3.02 13.40 -5.22
N ARG A 164 -1.85 12.91 -5.65
CA ARG A 164 -1.19 13.42 -6.86
C ARG A 164 -1.91 12.98 -8.13
N GLY A 165 -2.41 11.74 -8.17
CA GLY A 165 -3.25 11.21 -9.25
C GLY A 165 -4.53 12.04 -9.41
N GLU A 166 -5.24 12.29 -8.32
CA GLU A 166 -6.43 13.16 -8.26
C GLU A 166 -6.13 14.58 -8.76
N GLU A 167 -5.05 15.21 -8.28
CA GLU A 167 -4.66 16.56 -8.70
C GLU A 167 -4.38 16.64 -10.21
N LEU A 168 -3.69 15.65 -10.76
CA LEU A 168 -3.40 15.55 -12.19
C LEU A 168 -4.67 15.20 -12.99
N GLY A 169 -5.54 14.36 -12.46
CA GLY A 169 -6.84 14.06 -13.04
C GLY A 169 -7.71 15.30 -13.21
N ARG A 170 -7.79 16.13 -12.18
CA ARG A 170 -8.46 17.45 -12.24
C ARG A 170 -7.86 18.41 -13.27
N GLN A 171 -6.61 18.19 -13.69
CA GLN A 171 -5.95 18.96 -14.75
C GLN A 171 -6.17 18.37 -16.16
N GLY A 172 -7.00 17.33 -16.27
CA GLY A 172 -7.34 16.66 -17.52
C GLY A 172 -6.29 15.67 -18.01
N TYR A 173 -5.52 15.06 -17.10
CA TYR A 173 -4.62 13.95 -17.43
C TYR A 173 -5.27 12.61 -17.11
N THR A 174 -5.15 11.67 -18.04
CA THR A 174 -5.29 10.25 -17.75
C THR A 174 -4.07 9.76 -16.98
N ILE A 175 -4.29 8.94 -15.97
CA ILE A 175 -3.21 8.47 -15.09
C ILE A 175 -2.78 7.07 -15.50
N ILE A 176 -1.54 6.97 -15.97
CA ILE A 176 -0.86 5.70 -16.17
C ILE A 176 -0.26 5.27 -14.84
N ILE A 177 -0.72 4.15 -14.31
CA ILE A 177 -0.21 3.56 -13.08
C ILE A 177 0.80 2.49 -13.46
N HIS A 178 2.07 2.71 -13.16
CA HIS A 178 3.09 1.69 -13.34
C HIS A 178 3.10 0.75 -12.13
N GLY A 179 2.75 -0.52 -12.37
CA GLY A 179 2.65 -1.53 -11.33
C GLY A 179 1.92 -2.80 -11.79
N LYS A 180 1.86 -3.80 -10.92
CA LYS A 180 1.11 -5.03 -11.16
C LYS A 180 -0.38 -4.81 -10.91
N TYR A 181 -1.21 -4.94 -11.95
CA TYR A 181 -2.67 -4.74 -11.84
C TYR A 181 -3.28 -5.47 -10.64
N ASN A 182 -3.03 -6.76 -10.46
CA ASN A 182 -3.63 -7.55 -9.36
C ASN A 182 -3.01 -7.30 -7.96
N HIS A 183 -2.05 -6.38 -7.82
CA HIS A 183 -1.47 -6.09 -6.51
C HIS A 183 -2.38 -5.13 -5.73
N GLU A 184 -2.59 -5.37 -4.43
CA GLU A 184 -3.52 -4.61 -3.58
C GLU A 184 -3.25 -3.10 -3.61
N GLU A 185 -1.98 -2.67 -3.46
CA GLU A 185 -1.61 -1.25 -3.58
C GLU A 185 -1.97 -0.64 -4.94
N THR A 186 -1.87 -1.42 -6.03
CA THR A 186 -2.20 -0.96 -7.38
C THR A 186 -3.69 -0.89 -7.61
N GLN A 187 -4.46 -1.87 -7.11
CA GLN A 187 -5.91 -1.82 -7.07
C GLN A 187 -6.41 -0.63 -6.27
N ALA A 188 -5.84 -0.36 -5.09
CA ALA A 188 -6.19 0.80 -4.27
C ALA A 188 -5.90 2.12 -5.02
N THR A 189 -4.70 2.27 -5.60
CA THR A 189 -4.37 3.47 -6.38
C THR A 189 -5.29 3.64 -7.59
N HIS A 190 -5.59 2.58 -8.31
CA HIS A 190 -6.51 2.57 -9.44
C HIS A 190 -7.91 3.03 -9.02
N SER A 191 -8.49 2.38 -8.02
CA SER A 191 -9.82 2.64 -7.46
C SER A 191 -9.99 4.07 -6.94
N HIS A 192 -9.01 4.59 -6.19
CA HIS A 192 -9.07 5.98 -5.68
C HIS A 192 -8.86 7.02 -6.79
N THR A 193 -8.08 6.71 -7.82
CA THR A 193 -7.78 7.67 -8.89
C THR A 193 -8.88 7.70 -9.95
N GLU A 194 -9.55 6.57 -10.22
CA GLU A 194 -10.56 6.48 -11.27
C GLU A 194 -11.85 7.28 -10.98
N GLU A 195 -12.10 7.59 -9.71
CA GLU A 195 -13.15 8.54 -9.27
C GLU A 195 -12.95 9.96 -9.81
N HIS A 196 -11.74 10.29 -10.29
CA HIS A 196 -11.36 11.64 -10.67
C HIS A 196 -10.91 11.77 -12.13
N THR A 197 -10.48 10.68 -12.76
CA THR A 197 -9.98 10.67 -14.14
C THR A 197 -9.84 9.25 -14.67
N LYS A 198 -9.60 9.10 -15.97
CA LYS A 198 -9.33 7.80 -16.57
C LYS A 198 -7.97 7.27 -16.12
N THR A 199 -7.88 5.96 -15.96
CA THR A 199 -6.65 5.30 -15.53
C THR A 199 -6.33 4.10 -16.41
N LEU A 200 -5.04 3.79 -16.51
CA LEU A 200 -4.53 2.59 -17.18
C LEU A 200 -3.34 2.04 -16.40
N VAL A 201 -3.38 0.76 -16.07
CA VAL A 201 -2.27 0.07 -15.41
C VAL A 201 -1.34 -0.55 -16.43
N VAL A 202 -0.04 -0.26 -16.30
CA VAL A 202 1.03 -0.73 -17.18
C VAL A 202 2.06 -1.47 -16.33
N LEU A 203 2.33 -2.73 -16.67
CA LEU A 203 3.20 -3.59 -15.87
C LEU A 203 4.69 -3.28 -16.06
N ASP A 204 5.12 -3.09 -17.30
CA ASP A 204 6.54 -3.05 -17.65
C ASP A 204 6.81 -2.20 -18.91
N ALA A 205 8.07 -2.18 -19.33
CA ALA A 205 8.49 -1.47 -20.53
C ALA A 205 7.82 -2.00 -21.80
N ALA A 206 7.55 -3.31 -21.90
CA ALA A 206 6.94 -3.90 -23.08
C ALA A 206 5.47 -3.46 -23.22
N GLU A 207 4.73 -3.39 -22.11
CA GLU A 207 3.39 -2.81 -22.10
C GLU A 207 3.42 -1.30 -22.38
N ALA A 208 4.38 -0.56 -21.83
CA ALA A 208 4.55 0.87 -22.11
C ALA A 208 4.82 1.14 -23.60
N GLU A 209 5.66 0.32 -24.25
CA GLU A 209 5.92 0.39 -25.70
C GLU A 209 4.65 0.13 -26.50
N LYS A 210 3.80 -0.82 -26.08
CA LYS A 210 2.48 -1.04 -26.72
C LYS A 210 1.58 0.19 -26.59
N VAL A 211 1.48 0.79 -25.39
CA VAL A 211 0.70 2.03 -25.19
C VAL A 211 1.20 3.12 -26.15
N ALA A 212 2.52 3.33 -26.24
CA ALA A 212 3.12 4.28 -27.17
C ALA A 212 2.80 3.96 -28.64
N ALA A 213 2.80 2.67 -29.01
CA ALA A 213 2.44 2.23 -30.35
C ALA A 213 0.96 2.49 -30.69
N TYR A 214 0.04 2.38 -29.73
CA TYR A 214 -1.35 2.79 -29.91
C TYR A 214 -1.47 4.31 -30.07
N ILE A 215 -0.80 5.09 -29.22
CA ILE A 215 -0.79 6.57 -29.27
C ILE A 215 -0.28 7.08 -30.63
N THR A 216 0.78 6.46 -31.15
CA THR A 216 1.40 6.87 -32.42
C THR A 216 0.70 6.29 -33.66
N GLY A 217 -0.31 5.44 -33.48
CA GLY A 217 -1.03 4.77 -34.57
C GLY A 217 -0.24 3.62 -35.24
N ALA A 218 0.85 3.16 -34.63
CA ALA A 218 1.61 2.00 -35.09
C ALA A 218 0.87 0.67 -34.82
N LEU A 219 -0.01 0.64 -33.82
CA LEU A 219 -0.95 -0.47 -33.58
C LEU A 219 -2.41 0.00 -33.76
N PRO A 220 -3.31 -0.85 -34.31
CA PRO A 220 -4.72 -0.51 -34.43
C PRO A 220 -5.39 -0.39 -33.07
N LEU A 221 -6.11 0.71 -32.80
CA LEU A 221 -6.83 0.91 -31.54
C LEU A 221 -7.85 -0.21 -31.23
N ALA A 222 -8.37 -0.90 -32.24
CA ALA A 222 -9.25 -2.05 -32.07
C ALA A 222 -8.61 -3.21 -31.29
N ASP A 223 -7.28 -3.29 -31.25
CA ASP A 223 -6.56 -4.32 -30.51
C ASP A 223 -6.30 -3.92 -29.04
N PHE A 224 -6.58 -2.67 -28.65
CA PHE A 224 -6.26 -2.13 -27.33
C PHE A 224 -6.95 -2.90 -26.21
N GLU A 225 -8.27 -3.11 -26.33
CA GLU A 225 -9.06 -3.80 -25.32
C GLU A 225 -8.53 -5.21 -25.07
N ARG A 226 -8.10 -5.92 -26.12
CA ARG A 226 -7.50 -7.25 -25.96
C ARG A 226 -6.15 -7.19 -25.24
N ALA A 227 -5.37 -6.13 -25.44
CA ALA A 227 -4.04 -5.98 -24.84
C ALA A 227 -4.09 -5.53 -23.37
N PHE A 228 -5.10 -4.73 -23.00
CA PHE A 228 -5.22 -4.11 -21.69
C PHE A 228 -6.55 -4.44 -20.99
N ALA A 229 -7.17 -5.57 -21.35
CA ALA A 229 -8.45 -6.02 -20.79
C ALA A 229 -8.44 -5.98 -19.25
N GLY A 230 -9.40 -5.25 -18.69
CA GLY A 230 -9.54 -5.08 -17.24
C GLY A 230 -8.49 -4.18 -16.59
N LYS A 231 -7.47 -3.68 -17.30
CA LYS A 231 -6.40 -2.84 -16.73
C LYS A 231 -6.69 -1.34 -16.80
N SER A 232 -7.81 -0.94 -17.37
CA SER A 232 -8.23 0.46 -17.50
C SER A 232 -9.54 0.72 -16.79
N SER A 233 -9.73 1.97 -16.34
CA SER A 233 -11.00 2.43 -15.75
C SER A 233 -12.18 2.21 -16.69
N GLU A 234 -13.39 2.10 -16.14
CA GLU A 234 -14.61 1.90 -16.93
C GLU A 234 -14.77 2.94 -18.06
N GLY A 235 -15.17 2.47 -19.26
CA GLY A 235 -15.43 3.32 -20.41
C GLY A 235 -14.20 4.07 -20.93
N PHE A 236 -13.01 3.47 -20.82
CA PHE A 236 -11.77 4.01 -21.38
C PHE A 236 -11.81 4.05 -22.91
N ASP A 237 -11.57 5.21 -23.50
CA ASP A 237 -11.45 5.42 -24.95
C ASP A 237 -9.98 5.71 -25.29
N PRO A 238 -9.21 4.74 -25.80
CA PRO A 238 -7.79 4.93 -26.07
C PRO A 238 -7.51 6.00 -27.14
N GLN A 239 -8.51 6.41 -27.92
CA GLN A 239 -8.36 7.51 -28.87
C GLN A 239 -8.32 8.88 -28.17
N LYS A 240 -9.11 9.06 -27.11
CA LYS A 240 -9.24 10.34 -26.38
C LYS A 240 -8.41 10.37 -25.11
N ASP A 241 -8.47 9.28 -24.35
CA ASP A 241 -7.93 9.23 -22.99
C ASP A 241 -6.40 9.09 -23.00
N LEU A 242 -5.78 8.74 -24.12
CA LEU A 242 -4.31 8.72 -24.24
C LEU A 242 -3.71 10.02 -24.82
N GLU A 243 -4.51 11.04 -25.11
CA GLU A 243 -4.02 12.32 -25.64
C GLU A 243 -3.15 13.08 -24.61
N ARG A 244 -3.50 12.97 -23.32
CA ARG A 244 -2.80 13.65 -22.23
C ARG A 244 -2.64 12.71 -21.05
N VAL A 245 -1.42 12.22 -20.87
CA VAL A 245 -1.11 11.23 -19.83
C VAL A 245 -0.15 11.78 -18.79
N ALA A 246 -0.34 11.35 -17.55
CA ALA A 246 0.65 11.50 -16.48
C ALA A 246 0.93 10.13 -15.87
N VAL A 247 2.14 9.94 -15.35
CA VAL A 247 2.57 8.65 -14.79
C VAL A 247 2.68 8.76 -13.28
N VAL A 248 2.05 7.81 -12.58
CA VAL A 248 2.34 7.52 -11.18
C VAL A 248 3.04 6.18 -11.10
N ASN A 249 4.13 6.14 -10.32
CA ASN A 249 4.97 4.96 -10.20
C ASN A 249 4.76 4.32 -8.83
N GLN A 250 4.44 3.03 -8.82
CA GLN A 250 4.38 2.22 -7.61
C GLN A 250 5.52 1.21 -7.59
N THR A 251 5.87 0.72 -6.41
CA THR A 251 6.96 -0.25 -6.23
C THR A 251 6.50 -1.71 -6.31
N THR A 252 5.37 -1.98 -6.98
CA THR A 252 4.67 -3.28 -6.97
C THR A 252 5.12 -4.24 -8.05
#